data_AF-A0A252F5W8-F1
#
_entry.id   AF-A0A252F5W8-F1
#
_cell.length_a   1.000
_cell.length_b   1.000
_cell.length_c   1.000
_cell.angle_alpha   90.00
_cell.angle_beta   90.00
_cell.angle_gamma   90.00
#
_symmetry.space_group_name_H-M   'P 1'
#
loop_
_entity.id
_entity.type
_entity.pdbx_description
1 polymer ?
#
loop_
_entity_poly.entity_id
_entity_poly.type
_entity_poly.pdbx_seq_one_letter_code
_entity_poly.pdbx_strand_id
1 'polypeptide(L)'
;MRTIGYAVKFQTEEKYKSIRYGQGTIYSSACGPASLCNALQVLGIADISIPTMCSIAVAAGARVEGGTLMTPLLRAAASKYHFAYSTTSKNAELLTHLKAGGAAILHAGTAYKLFSTSGHFVTAAAASGQTITVLDSYWYSGKYTASSIRRNYVSVVQKGVVKTSLTQCGKATIDRSPSYYLISREIVTDRKPNEQEEEDLMRYFKTLDDIPDYYREAVKKLVDKGAIAGTGTGLNLSEDLCRAFTILDKAGLLSV
;
A
#
# COMPACT_ATOMS: atom_id res chain seq x y z
N MET A 1 6.75 16.51 26.85
CA MET A 1 6.95 15.47 25.82
C MET A 1 5.57 14.93 25.45
N ARG A 2 5.00 15.33 24.30
CA ARG A 2 3.67 14.85 23.88
C ARG A 2 3.79 13.35 23.58
N THR A 3 3.13 12.51 24.36
CA THR A 3 2.94 11.10 24.03
C THR A 3 2.10 11.05 22.76
N ILE A 4 2.71 10.72 21.62
CA ILE A 4 1.96 10.49 20.38
C ILE A 4 1.13 9.21 20.63
N GLY A 5 -0.17 9.38 20.86
CA GLY A 5 -1.10 8.26 20.97
C GLY A 5 -1.34 7.67 19.59
N TYR A 6 -1.16 6.36 19.43
CA TYR A 6 -1.53 5.67 18.20
C TYR A 6 -3.01 5.30 18.24
N ALA A 7 -3.78 5.72 17.24
CA ALA A 7 -5.13 5.25 17.01
C ALA A 7 -5.06 3.99 16.13
N VAL A 8 -5.39 2.81 16.68
CA VAL A 8 -5.32 1.56 15.91
C VAL A 8 -6.65 1.32 15.21
N LYS A 9 -6.61 1.08 13.90
CA LYS A 9 -7.74 0.55 13.13
C LYS A 9 -7.84 -0.94 13.37
N PHE A 10 -8.87 -1.34 14.10
CA PHE A 10 -9.08 -2.73 14.48
C PHE A 10 -9.91 -3.45 13.42
N GLN A 11 -9.39 -4.56 12.89
CA GLN A 11 -10.24 -5.43 12.09
C GLN A 11 -11.29 -6.12 12.97
N THR A 12 -11.02 -6.29 14.27
CA THR A 12 -11.90 -6.98 15.23
C THR A 12 -13.01 -6.11 15.81
N GLU A 13 -13.40 -5.02 15.13
CA GLU A 13 -14.61 -4.29 15.51
C GLU A 13 -15.86 -5.10 15.17
N GLU A 14 -16.88 -5.02 16.02
CA GLU A 14 -18.12 -5.81 15.90
C GLU A 14 -18.79 -5.63 14.53
N LYS A 15 -18.80 -4.40 14.01
CA LYS A 15 -19.34 -4.05 12.68
C LYS A 15 -18.71 -4.82 11.53
N TYR A 16 -17.50 -5.35 11.70
CA TYR A 16 -16.78 -6.10 10.67
C TYR A 16 -17.08 -7.59 10.68
N LYS A 17 -17.85 -8.11 11.65
CA LYS A 17 -18.26 -9.51 11.69
C LYS A 17 -19.21 -9.90 10.55
N SER A 18 -19.98 -8.94 10.01
CA SER A 18 -20.94 -9.19 8.92
C SER A 18 -20.41 -8.78 7.54
N ILE A 19 -19.29 -8.07 7.45
CA ILE A 19 -18.75 -7.61 6.15
C ILE A 19 -17.87 -8.70 5.54
N ARG A 20 -18.34 -9.31 4.45
CA ARG A 20 -17.63 -10.36 3.73
C ARG A 20 -16.30 -9.88 3.16
N TYR A 21 -15.27 -10.73 3.25
CA TYR A 21 -13.96 -10.50 2.67
C TYR A 21 -13.28 -11.83 2.34
N GLY A 22 -13.26 -12.18 1.04
CA GLY A 22 -12.90 -13.53 0.58
C GLY A 22 -13.82 -14.59 1.19
N GLN A 23 -13.25 -15.70 1.64
CA GLN A 23 -13.99 -16.77 2.32
C GLN A 23 -14.39 -16.44 3.78
N GLY A 24 -13.91 -15.31 4.31
CA GLY A 24 -14.20 -14.87 5.68
C GLY A 24 -14.91 -13.53 5.72
N THR A 25 -14.59 -12.76 6.76
CA THR A 25 -15.10 -11.41 6.97
C THR A 25 -13.93 -10.48 7.22
N ILE A 26 -14.16 -9.17 7.22
CA ILE A 26 -13.11 -8.23 7.62
C ILE A 26 -12.59 -8.58 9.01
N TYR A 27 -13.48 -8.97 9.93
CA TYR A 27 -13.12 -9.40 11.28
C TYR A 27 -12.08 -10.52 11.32
N SER A 28 -12.30 -11.59 10.55
CA SER A 28 -11.44 -12.78 10.61
C SER A 28 -10.24 -12.72 9.66
N SER A 29 -10.29 -11.93 8.58
CA SER A 29 -9.41 -12.14 7.43
C SER A 29 -8.65 -10.89 6.95
N ALA A 30 -8.83 -9.71 7.55
CA ALA A 30 -8.29 -8.44 7.03
C ALA A 30 -6.98 -7.93 7.66
N CYS A 31 -6.14 -8.79 8.25
CA CYS A 31 -4.92 -8.34 8.93
C CYS A 31 -3.93 -7.61 8.01
N GLY A 32 -3.81 -8.03 6.74
CA GLY A 32 -3.00 -7.32 5.74
C GLY A 32 -3.52 -5.90 5.45
N PRO A 33 -4.77 -5.75 4.94
CA PRO A 33 -5.38 -4.44 4.70
C PRO A 33 -5.39 -3.54 5.94
N ALA A 34 -5.74 -4.07 7.11
CA ALA A 34 -5.77 -3.32 8.35
C ALA A 34 -4.37 -2.86 8.78
N SER A 35 -3.33 -3.69 8.62
CA SER A 35 -1.95 -3.28 8.86
C SER A 35 -1.51 -2.17 7.92
N LEU A 36 -1.88 -2.22 6.64
CA LEU A 36 -1.56 -1.15 5.71
C LEU A 36 -2.27 0.16 6.07
N CYS A 37 -3.56 0.12 6.43
CA CYS A 37 -4.27 1.30 6.94
C CYS A 37 -3.56 1.93 8.15
N ASN A 38 -3.12 1.10 9.11
CA ASN A 38 -2.38 1.58 10.28
C ASN A 38 -1.02 2.17 9.91
N ALA A 39 -0.26 1.55 9.00
CA ALA A 39 1.03 2.07 8.54
C ALA A 39 0.89 3.44 7.85
N LEU A 40 -0.09 3.59 6.96
CA LEU A 40 -0.34 4.86 6.26
C LEU A 40 -0.80 5.96 7.21
N GLN A 41 -1.59 5.63 8.24
CA GLN A 41 -2.01 6.58 9.26
C GLN A 41 -0.83 7.02 10.15
N VAL A 42 0.03 6.08 10.58
CA VAL A 42 1.26 6.38 11.34
C VAL A 42 2.15 7.33 10.56
N LEU A 43 2.28 7.10 9.25
CA LEU A 43 3.06 7.95 8.36
C LEU A 43 2.33 9.25 8.01
N GLY A 44 1.10 9.48 8.45
CA GLY A 44 0.33 10.67 8.07
C GLY A 44 0.10 10.80 6.56
N ILE A 45 0.14 9.67 5.83
CA ILE A 45 -0.08 9.62 4.37
C ILE A 45 -1.57 9.64 4.08
N ALA A 46 -2.34 8.79 4.78
CA ALA A 46 -3.78 8.71 4.60
C ALA A 46 -4.49 8.07 5.80
N ASP A 47 -5.69 8.54 6.09
CA ASP A 47 -6.61 7.92 7.04
C ASP A 47 -7.71 7.16 6.28
N ILE A 48 -7.48 5.87 6.04
CA ILE A 48 -8.32 5.04 5.15
C ILE A 48 -9.11 4.02 5.98
N SER A 49 -10.35 3.75 5.57
CA SER A 49 -11.15 2.69 6.19
C SER A 49 -10.65 1.29 5.80
N ILE A 50 -10.75 0.31 6.71
CA ILE A 50 -10.39 -1.09 6.39
C ILE A 50 -11.22 -1.63 5.20
N PRO A 51 -12.55 -1.40 5.10
CA PRO A 51 -13.32 -1.80 3.92
C PRO A 51 -12.75 -1.26 2.60
N THR A 52 -12.37 0.01 2.55
CA THR A 52 -11.76 0.61 1.34
C THR A 52 -10.47 -0.12 0.95
N MET A 53 -9.60 -0.42 1.92
CA MET A 53 -8.36 -1.14 1.64
C MET A 53 -8.60 -2.60 1.26
N CYS A 54 -9.61 -3.25 1.84
CA CYS A 54 -10.06 -4.57 1.41
C CYS A 54 -10.56 -4.57 -0.05
N SER A 55 -11.30 -3.55 -0.48
CA SER A 55 -11.72 -3.40 -1.88
C SER A 55 -10.53 -3.27 -2.82
N ILE A 56 -9.50 -2.49 -2.44
CA ILE A 56 -8.24 -2.41 -3.20
C ILE A 56 -7.56 -3.77 -3.28
N ALA A 57 -7.50 -4.51 -2.16
CA ALA A 57 -6.91 -5.85 -2.13
C ALA A 57 -7.64 -6.83 -3.05
N VAL A 58 -8.98 -6.79 -3.11
CA VAL A 58 -9.75 -7.64 -4.04
C VAL A 58 -9.51 -7.24 -5.49
N ALA A 59 -9.61 -5.94 -5.81
CA ALA A 59 -9.41 -5.43 -7.16
C ALA A 59 -8.01 -5.72 -7.71
N ALA A 60 -6.98 -5.72 -6.86
CA ALA A 60 -5.61 -6.01 -7.23
C ALA A 60 -5.27 -7.52 -7.25
N GLY A 61 -6.24 -8.41 -7.02
CA GLY A 61 -5.99 -9.85 -6.90
C GLY A 61 -5.14 -10.24 -5.68
N ALA A 62 -5.02 -9.34 -4.69
CA ALA A 62 -4.22 -9.55 -3.49
C ALA A 62 -4.92 -10.45 -2.45
N ARG A 63 -6.24 -10.52 -2.47
CA ARG A 63 -7.01 -11.40 -1.57
C ARG A 63 -6.93 -12.84 -2.06
N VAL A 64 -6.33 -13.72 -1.26
CA VAL A 64 -6.20 -15.16 -1.56
C VAL A 64 -6.86 -16.01 -0.46
N GLU A 65 -6.93 -17.32 -0.65
CA GLU A 65 -7.27 -18.22 0.44
C GLU A 65 -6.23 -18.09 1.58
N GLY A 66 -6.68 -18.04 2.83
CA GLY A 66 -5.79 -17.97 4.00
C GLY A 66 -5.11 -16.61 4.27
N GLY A 67 -5.11 -15.64 3.35
CA GLY A 67 -4.46 -14.36 3.64
C GLY A 67 -4.51 -13.27 2.55
N THR A 68 -3.53 -12.38 2.60
CA THR A 68 -3.37 -11.29 1.64
C THR A 68 -1.95 -11.34 1.07
N LEU A 69 -1.83 -11.35 -0.25
CA LEU A 69 -0.57 -11.11 -0.93
C LEU A 69 -0.25 -9.62 -0.80
N MET A 70 0.72 -9.29 0.04
CA MET A 70 1.02 -7.89 0.34
C MET A 70 1.64 -7.16 -0.86
N THR A 71 2.40 -7.83 -1.74
CA THR A 71 3.02 -7.16 -2.90
C THR A 71 2.00 -6.56 -3.88
N PRO A 72 0.96 -7.29 -4.36
CA PRO A 72 -0.09 -6.70 -5.18
C PRO A 72 -0.88 -5.60 -4.45
N LEU A 73 -1.17 -5.78 -3.16
CA LEU A 73 -1.86 -4.75 -2.36
C LEU A 73 -1.03 -3.48 -2.25
N LEU A 74 0.26 -3.59 -1.90
CA LEU A 74 1.17 -2.44 -1.77
C LEU A 74 1.35 -1.74 -3.11
N ARG A 75 1.50 -2.46 -4.21
CA ARG A 75 1.59 -1.87 -5.56
C ARG A 75 0.35 -1.02 -5.88
N ALA A 76 -0.84 -1.58 -5.68
CA ALA A 76 -2.09 -0.89 -5.98
C ALA A 76 -2.33 0.31 -5.05
N ALA A 77 -2.00 0.18 -3.76
CA ALA A 77 -2.14 1.25 -2.79
C ALA A 77 -1.09 2.36 -2.97
N ALA A 78 0.16 2.01 -3.30
CA ALA A 78 1.26 2.97 -3.51
C ALA A 78 0.93 3.92 -4.66
N SER A 79 0.46 3.40 -5.79
CA SER A 79 0.02 4.22 -6.92
C SER A 79 -1.12 5.18 -6.56
N LYS A 80 -2.00 4.80 -5.63
CA LYS A 80 -3.17 5.60 -5.23
C LYS A 80 -2.86 6.63 -4.14
N TYR A 81 -1.94 6.31 -3.23
CA TYR A 81 -1.68 7.10 -2.02
C TYR A 81 -0.24 7.65 -1.96
N HIS A 82 0.53 7.52 -3.04
CA HIS A 82 1.85 8.14 -3.25
C HIS A 82 2.83 7.84 -2.10
N PHE A 83 3.15 6.55 -1.94
CA PHE A 83 4.10 6.08 -0.94
C PHE A 83 5.10 5.10 -1.54
N ALA A 84 6.34 5.16 -1.05
CA ALA A 84 7.38 4.22 -1.44
C ALA A 84 7.33 2.99 -0.54
N TYR A 85 7.66 1.83 -1.10
CA TYR A 85 7.79 0.60 -0.32
C TYR A 85 8.92 -0.30 -0.83
N SER A 86 9.45 -1.12 0.06
CA SER A 86 10.42 -2.16 -0.23
C SER A 86 10.20 -3.37 0.69
N THR A 87 10.90 -4.48 0.44
CA THR A 87 10.77 -5.69 1.25
C THR A 87 12.13 -6.16 1.74
N THR A 88 12.14 -6.79 2.93
CA THR A 88 13.36 -7.35 3.50
C THR A 88 13.04 -8.41 4.55
N SER A 89 14.03 -9.23 4.87
CA SER A 89 14.02 -10.15 6.01
C SER A 89 15.11 -9.83 7.03
N LYS A 90 15.82 -8.70 6.88
CA LYS A 90 16.90 -8.32 7.77
C LYS A 90 16.41 -7.37 8.86
N ASN A 91 16.59 -7.77 10.12
CA ASN A 91 16.24 -6.94 11.28
C ASN A 91 16.95 -5.57 11.28
N ALA A 92 18.18 -5.51 10.77
CA ALA A 92 18.94 -4.26 10.69
C ALA A 92 18.29 -3.25 9.74
N GLU A 93 17.76 -3.72 8.60
CA GLU A 93 17.06 -2.87 7.62
C GLU A 93 15.71 -2.39 8.18
N LEU A 94 14.96 -3.27 8.87
CA LEU A 94 13.76 -2.86 9.61
C LEU A 94 14.07 -1.76 10.63
N LEU A 95 15.10 -1.96 11.46
CA LEU A 95 15.45 -1.00 12.50
C LEU A 95 15.86 0.35 11.91
N THR A 96 16.68 0.32 10.86
CA THR A 96 17.14 1.53 10.17
C THR A 96 15.94 2.30 9.60
N HIS A 97 15.02 1.59 8.94
CA HIS A 97 13.81 2.17 8.36
C HIS A 97 12.91 2.84 9.41
N LEU A 98 12.64 2.15 10.53
CA LEU A 98 11.82 2.69 11.62
C LEU A 98 12.48 3.91 12.29
N LYS A 99 13.82 3.93 12.43
CA LYS A 99 14.56 5.08 12.97
C LYS A 99 14.54 6.28 12.02
N ALA A 100 14.46 6.05 10.72
CA ALA A 100 14.31 7.10 9.71
C ALA A 100 12.88 7.68 9.65
N GLY A 101 11.97 7.25 10.52
CA GLY A 101 10.57 7.70 10.54
C GLY A 101 9.65 6.93 9.59
N GLY A 102 10.14 5.84 8.98
CA GLY A 102 9.32 4.91 8.22
C GLY A 102 8.45 4.02 9.13
N ALA A 103 7.45 3.37 8.53
CA ALA A 103 6.67 2.31 9.16
C ALA A 103 6.90 0.99 8.43
N ALA A 104 6.58 -0.13 9.05
CA ALA A 104 6.68 -1.43 8.38
C ALA A 104 5.51 -2.35 8.72
N ILE A 105 5.16 -3.25 7.81
CA ILE A 105 4.26 -4.36 8.08
C ILE A 105 5.09 -5.62 8.30
N LEU A 106 4.89 -6.28 9.44
CA LEU A 106 5.55 -7.52 9.82
C LEU A 106 4.67 -8.70 9.41
N HIS A 107 5.24 -9.66 8.68
CA HIS A 107 4.60 -10.92 8.31
C HIS A 107 4.92 -11.97 9.38
N ALA A 108 4.12 -12.03 10.42
CA ALA A 108 4.29 -13.02 11.49
C ALA A 108 3.88 -14.40 10.99
N GLY A 109 4.74 -15.39 11.21
CA GLY A 109 4.47 -16.78 10.87
C GLY A 109 4.05 -17.60 12.09
N THR A 110 4.35 -18.89 12.03
CA THR A 110 3.86 -19.90 12.99
C THR A 110 4.97 -20.52 13.83
N ALA A 111 6.23 -20.39 13.40
CA ALA A 111 7.39 -20.90 14.13
C ALA A 111 7.57 -20.22 15.49
N TYR A 112 7.21 -18.93 15.61
CA TYR A 112 7.27 -18.17 16.86
C TYR A 112 6.02 -17.34 17.08
N LYS A 113 5.08 -17.88 17.86
CA LYS A 113 3.67 -17.42 18.00
C LYS A 113 3.49 -16.17 18.88
N LEU A 114 4.32 -15.16 18.65
CA LEU A 114 4.34 -13.91 19.42
C LEU A 114 3.07 -13.08 19.19
N PHE A 115 2.71 -12.81 17.92
CA PHE A 115 1.58 -11.94 17.59
C PHE A 115 0.27 -12.70 17.31
N SER A 116 0.36 -13.97 16.91
CA SER A 116 -0.80 -14.83 16.63
C SER A 116 -0.40 -16.31 16.75
N THR A 117 -1.38 -17.21 16.76
CA THR A 117 -1.16 -18.67 16.70
C THR A 117 -1.07 -19.20 15.27
N SER A 118 -1.49 -18.39 14.29
CA SER A 118 -1.43 -18.61 12.85
C SER A 118 -0.69 -17.45 12.16
N GLY A 119 -0.57 -17.48 10.83
CA GLY A 119 -0.03 -16.36 10.06
C GLY A 119 -0.79 -15.06 10.33
N HIS A 120 -0.07 -13.95 10.49
CA HIS A 120 -0.65 -12.66 10.87
C HIS A 120 0.17 -11.48 10.37
N PHE A 121 -0.49 -10.35 10.12
CA PHE A 121 0.17 -9.09 9.81
C PHE A 121 -0.06 -8.09 10.93
N VAL A 122 1.01 -7.41 11.35
CA VAL A 122 0.99 -6.31 12.31
C VAL A 122 1.84 -5.16 11.80
N THR A 123 1.62 -3.94 12.29
CA THR A 123 2.39 -2.76 11.88
C THR A 123 3.45 -2.44 12.91
N ALA A 124 4.74 -2.38 12.54
CA ALA A 124 5.75 -1.70 13.34
C ALA A 124 5.69 -0.19 13.03
N ALA A 125 5.37 0.61 14.05
CA ALA A 125 5.11 2.04 13.89
C ALA A 125 6.32 2.93 14.23
N ALA A 126 7.19 2.48 15.13
CA ALA A 126 8.38 3.21 15.54
C ALA A 126 9.39 2.31 16.26
N ALA A 127 10.64 2.76 16.33
CA ALA A 127 11.69 2.16 17.15
C ALA A 127 12.24 3.17 18.17
N SER A 128 12.47 2.72 19.39
CA SER A 128 13.22 3.43 20.43
C SER A 128 14.33 2.51 20.92
N GLY A 129 15.58 2.77 20.51
CA GLY A 129 16.66 1.81 20.69
C GLY A 129 16.35 0.50 19.95
N GLN A 130 16.29 -0.62 20.68
CA GLN A 130 15.87 -1.93 20.14
C GLN A 130 14.40 -2.29 20.45
N THR A 131 13.66 -1.40 21.11
CA THR A 131 12.24 -1.61 21.40
C THR A 131 11.39 -1.08 20.24
N ILE A 132 10.55 -1.95 19.70
CA ILE A 132 9.64 -1.67 18.59
C ILE A 132 8.23 -1.47 19.14
N THR A 133 7.59 -0.36 18.77
CA THR A 133 6.16 -0.17 18.98
C THR A 133 5.40 -0.81 17.82
N VAL A 134 4.51 -1.74 18.14
CA VAL A 134 3.73 -2.53 17.17
C VAL A 134 2.23 -2.26 17.37
N LEU A 135 1.53 -2.02 16.26
CA LEU A 135 0.07 -1.90 16.19
C LEU A 135 -0.51 -3.20 15.65
N ASP A 136 -1.41 -3.79 16.43
CA ASP A 136 -2.04 -5.07 16.13
C ASP A 136 -3.54 -4.90 15.95
N SER A 137 -3.98 -4.94 14.69
CA SER A 137 -5.38 -4.78 14.30
C SER A 137 -6.26 -5.95 14.73
N TYR A 138 -5.68 -7.13 14.99
CA TYR A 138 -6.40 -8.33 15.39
C TYR A 138 -6.39 -8.48 16.92
N TRP A 139 -7.07 -7.57 17.60
CA TRP A 139 -7.05 -7.50 19.06
C TRP A 139 -8.25 -8.19 19.70
N TYR A 140 -8.00 -8.91 20.79
CA TYR A 140 -9.04 -9.44 21.70
C TYR A 140 -8.51 -9.45 23.14
N SER A 141 -9.42 -9.46 24.12
CA SER A 141 -9.04 -9.48 25.54
C SER A 141 -8.20 -10.70 25.87
N GLY A 142 -7.14 -10.52 26.67
CA GLY A 142 -6.22 -11.60 27.05
C GLY A 142 -5.27 -12.09 25.95
N LYS A 143 -5.29 -11.51 24.73
CA LYS A 143 -4.44 -11.96 23.61
C LYS A 143 -2.96 -12.09 24.00
N TYR A 144 -2.41 -11.08 24.65
CA TYR A 144 -0.98 -11.03 25.01
C TYR A 144 -0.66 -11.62 26.39
N THR A 145 -1.67 -12.10 27.12
CA THR A 145 -1.47 -12.87 28.35
C THR A 145 -1.67 -14.37 28.16
N ALA A 146 -2.18 -14.79 26.99
CA ALA A 146 -2.56 -16.18 26.69
C ALA A 146 -1.40 -17.21 26.69
N SER A 147 -0.14 -16.78 26.54
CA SER A 147 1.01 -17.69 26.55
C SER A 147 2.22 -17.09 27.25
N SER A 148 3.14 -17.95 27.70
CA SER A 148 4.40 -17.53 28.34
C SER A 148 5.23 -16.62 27.44
N ILE A 149 5.37 -16.96 26.16
CA ILE A 149 6.11 -16.14 25.19
C ILE A 149 5.52 -14.72 25.10
N ARG A 150 4.19 -14.60 25.03
CA ARG A 150 3.54 -13.28 24.94
C ARG A 150 3.69 -12.48 26.24
N ARG A 151 3.48 -13.12 27.39
CA ARG A 151 3.66 -12.50 28.72
C ARG A 151 5.08 -12.01 28.95
N ASN A 152 6.06 -12.80 28.52
CA ASN A 152 7.47 -12.52 28.81
C ASN A 152 8.08 -11.48 27.86
N TYR A 153 7.56 -11.36 26.64
CA TYR A 153 8.21 -10.59 25.58
C TYR A 153 7.36 -9.50 24.95
N VAL A 154 6.12 -9.31 25.39
CA VAL A 154 5.25 -8.23 24.91
C VAL A 154 4.73 -7.42 26.08
N SER A 155 4.94 -6.11 26.02
CA SER A 155 4.35 -5.14 26.95
C SER A 155 3.19 -4.43 26.26
N VAL A 156 1.98 -4.57 26.79
CA VAL A 156 0.81 -3.83 26.28
C VAL A 156 0.87 -2.39 26.78
N VAL A 157 0.87 -1.42 25.87
CA VAL A 157 0.83 0.01 26.20
C VAL A 157 -0.61 0.49 26.31
N GLN A 158 -1.43 0.09 25.34
CA GLN A 158 -2.87 0.29 25.32
C GLN A 158 -3.50 -0.74 24.37
N LYS A 159 -4.83 -0.75 24.24
CA LYS A 159 -5.53 -1.63 23.30
C LYS A 159 -4.91 -1.50 21.89
N GLY A 160 -4.45 -2.61 21.33
CA GLY A 160 -3.85 -2.66 19.99
C GLY A 160 -2.42 -2.17 19.89
N VAL A 161 -1.85 -1.54 20.91
CA VAL A 161 -0.50 -0.97 20.88
C VAL A 161 0.36 -1.73 21.87
N VAL A 162 1.37 -2.42 21.35
CA VAL A 162 2.30 -3.20 22.16
C VAL A 162 3.74 -2.79 21.89
N LYS A 163 4.61 -3.07 22.85
CA LYS A 163 6.06 -2.95 22.71
C LYS A 163 6.70 -4.33 22.82
N THR A 164 7.63 -4.60 21.94
CA THR A 164 8.50 -5.80 22.00
C THR A 164 9.88 -5.45 21.47
N SER A 165 10.86 -6.36 21.54
CA SER A 165 12.20 -6.08 21.01
C SER A 165 12.32 -6.44 19.54
N LEU A 166 13.27 -5.81 18.84
CA LEU A 166 13.64 -6.14 17.46
C LEU A 166 13.96 -7.63 17.29
N THR A 167 14.62 -8.23 18.29
CA THR A 167 14.92 -9.67 18.30
C THR A 167 13.64 -10.50 18.26
N GLN A 168 12.61 -10.09 19.01
CA GLN A 168 11.34 -10.80 19.08
C GLN A 168 10.51 -10.59 17.81
N CYS A 169 10.57 -9.42 17.17
CA CYS A 169 10.06 -9.21 15.81
C CYS A 169 10.71 -10.17 14.80
N GLY A 170 12.04 -10.31 14.83
CA GLY A 170 12.76 -11.25 13.98
C GLY A 170 12.35 -12.70 14.19
N LYS A 171 12.24 -13.14 15.46
CA LYS A 171 11.74 -14.48 15.78
C LYS A 171 10.32 -14.69 15.26
N ALA A 172 9.43 -13.73 15.49
CA ALA A 172 8.02 -13.80 15.07
C ALA A 172 7.82 -13.93 13.55
N THR A 173 8.81 -13.53 12.76
CA THR A 173 8.75 -13.48 11.29
C THR A 173 9.76 -14.42 10.62
N ILE A 174 10.42 -15.29 11.40
CA ILE A 174 11.57 -16.10 10.96
C ILE A 174 11.23 -17.10 9.84
N ASP A 175 10.00 -17.59 9.81
CA ASP A 175 9.48 -18.55 8.83
C ASP A 175 8.69 -17.87 7.70
N ARG A 176 8.96 -16.59 7.44
CA ARG A 176 8.34 -15.78 6.39
C ARG A 176 9.39 -15.05 5.57
N SER A 177 9.22 -15.09 4.25
CA SER A 177 10.02 -14.35 3.28
C SER A 177 9.09 -13.69 2.24
N PRO A 178 9.07 -12.35 2.12
CA PRO A 178 9.76 -11.40 2.99
C PRO A 178 9.14 -11.37 4.40
N SER A 179 9.97 -11.02 5.39
CA SER A 179 9.54 -10.86 6.79
C SER A 179 8.89 -9.49 7.02
N TYR A 180 9.38 -8.46 6.32
CA TYR A 180 9.02 -7.07 6.50
C TYR A 180 8.69 -6.40 5.16
N TYR A 181 7.64 -5.59 5.18
CA TYR A 181 7.30 -4.65 4.11
C TYR A 181 7.53 -3.24 4.64
N LEU A 182 8.59 -2.59 4.18
CA LEU A 182 8.99 -1.26 4.60
C LEU A 182 8.20 -0.23 3.81
N ILE A 183 7.63 0.77 4.48
CA ILE A 183 6.76 1.79 3.89
C ILE A 183 7.27 3.16 4.34
N SER A 184 7.45 4.08 3.40
CA SER A 184 7.81 5.47 3.67
C SER A 184 6.93 6.41 2.86
N ARG A 185 6.87 7.67 3.29
CA ARG A 185 6.42 8.73 2.39
C ARG A 185 7.30 8.72 1.14
N GLU A 186 6.73 8.98 -0.02
CA GLU A 186 7.56 9.35 -1.16
C GLU A 186 8.34 10.61 -0.78
N ILE A 187 9.64 10.57 -1.00
CA ILE A 187 10.44 11.80 -0.98
C ILE A 187 10.07 12.47 -2.30
N VAL A 188 9.20 13.48 -2.25
CA VAL A 188 9.07 14.43 -3.35
C VAL A 188 10.40 15.18 -3.39
N THR A 189 11.36 14.62 -4.11
CA THR A 189 12.50 15.41 -4.56
C THR A 189 11.96 16.33 -5.63
N ASP A 190 12.21 17.64 -5.55
CA ASP A 190 12.02 18.60 -6.65
C ASP A 190 12.94 18.29 -7.85
N ARG A 191 13.10 17.02 -8.19
CA ARG A 191 13.91 16.56 -9.29
C ARG A 191 13.00 16.47 -10.50
N LYS A 192 13.23 17.37 -11.46
CA LYS A 192 12.71 17.20 -12.80
C LYS A 192 13.18 15.82 -13.31
N PRO A 193 12.27 14.95 -13.80
CA PRO A 193 12.67 13.71 -14.44
C PRO A 193 13.66 14.05 -15.57
N ASN A 194 14.61 13.15 -15.81
CA ASN A 194 15.51 13.34 -16.94
C ASN A 194 14.75 13.06 -18.26
N GLU A 195 15.27 13.56 -19.38
CA GLU A 195 14.62 13.45 -20.70
C GLU A 195 14.28 11.99 -21.07
N GLN A 196 15.11 11.03 -20.66
CA GLN A 196 14.89 9.61 -20.91
C GLN A 196 13.73 9.03 -20.09
N GLU A 197 13.60 9.44 -18.82
CA GLU A 197 12.50 9.04 -17.94
C GLU A 197 11.18 9.69 -18.36
N GLU A 198 11.21 10.93 -18.88
CA GLU A 198 10.02 11.56 -19.47
C GLU A 198 9.55 10.82 -20.73
N GLU A 199 10.48 10.39 -21.60
CA GLU A 199 10.16 9.57 -22.77
C GLU A 199 9.56 8.20 -22.39
N ASP A 200 10.11 7.54 -21.37
CA ASP A 200 9.61 6.22 -20.91
C ASP A 200 8.25 6.30 -20.20
N LEU A 201 7.94 7.41 -19.54
CA LEU A 201 6.65 7.65 -18.88
C LEU A 201 5.57 8.12 -19.86
N MET A 202 5.95 8.74 -20.97
CA MET A 202 5.00 9.21 -21.98
C MET A 202 4.58 8.07 -22.92
N ARG A 203 3.30 7.74 -22.86
CA ARG A 203 2.69 6.81 -23.81
C ARG A 203 2.44 7.51 -25.14
N TYR A 204 3.01 6.99 -26.21
CA TYR A 204 2.80 7.45 -27.59
C TYR A 204 1.97 6.46 -28.41
N PHE A 205 1.12 6.98 -29.28
CA PHE A 205 0.34 6.24 -30.26
C PHE A 205 0.90 6.51 -31.67
N LYS A 206 1.38 5.46 -32.33
CA LYS A 206 2.07 5.59 -33.63
C LYS A 206 1.10 5.82 -34.77
N THR A 207 -0.10 5.24 -34.69
CA THR A 207 -1.15 5.33 -35.69
C THR A 207 -2.50 5.67 -35.04
N LEU A 208 -3.49 6.07 -35.84
CA LEU A 208 -4.86 6.29 -35.35
C LEU A 208 -5.46 5.02 -34.71
N ASP A 209 -5.08 3.83 -35.20
CA ASP A 209 -5.59 2.55 -34.71
C ASP A 209 -5.03 2.19 -33.31
N ASP A 210 -3.86 2.73 -32.96
CA ASP A 210 -3.27 2.55 -31.63
C ASP A 210 -3.98 3.40 -30.56
N ILE A 211 -4.72 4.42 -30.98
CA ILE A 211 -5.40 5.35 -30.07
C ILE A 211 -6.66 4.69 -29.51
N PRO A 212 -6.83 4.66 -28.17
CA PRO A 212 -8.07 4.22 -27.54
C PRO A 212 -9.31 4.94 -28.10
N ASP A 213 -10.41 4.21 -28.30
CA ASP A 213 -11.64 4.71 -28.92
C ASP A 213 -12.13 6.02 -28.31
N TYR A 214 -11.97 6.18 -26.98
CA TYR A 214 -12.36 7.38 -26.26
C TYR A 214 -11.69 8.67 -26.77
N TYR A 215 -10.46 8.59 -27.27
CA TYR A 215 -9.75 9.74 -27.85
C TYR A 215 -9.80 9.77 -29.39
N ARG A 216 -10.02 8.60 -30.02
CA ARG A 216 -9.81 8.37 -31.44
C ARG A 216 -10.60 9.34 -32.32
N GLU A 217 -11.87 9.59 -31.99
CA GLU A 217 -12.74 10.47 -32.77
C GLU A 217 -12.23 11.92 -32.83
N ALA A 218 -11.83 12.48 -31.69
CA ALA A 218 -11.30 13.85 -31.63
C ALA A 218 -9.98 13.98 -32.39
N VAL A 219 -9.11 12.97 -32.28
CA VAL A 219 -7.82 12.96 -32.98
C VAL A 219 -8.04 12.80 -34.49
N LYS A 220 -8.97 11.92 -34.90
CA LYS A 220 -9.31 11.69 -36.31
C LYS A 220 -9.80 12.98 -36.99
N LYS A 221 -10.68 13.75 -36.33
CA LYS A 221 -11.14 15.06 -36.85
C LYS A 221 -9.99 16.00 -37.19
N LEU A 222 -8.94 16.03 -36.35
CA LEU A 222 -7.78 16.89 -36.55
C LEU A 222 -6.86 16.37 -37.65
N VAL A 223 -6.69 15.05 -37.77
CA VAL A 223 -5.96 14.43 -38.89
C VAL A 223 -6.66 14.70 -40.22
N ASP A 224 -7.98 14.47 -40.29
CA ASP A 224 -8.78 14.64 -41.51
C ASP A 224 -8.74 16.10 -42.02
N LYS A 225 -8.64 17.07 -41.10
CA LYS A 225 -8.50 18.50 -41.41
C LYS A 225 -7.07 18.93 -41.77
N GLY A 226 -6.11 18.03 -41.68
CA GLY A 226 -4.69 18.34 -41.86
C GLY A 226 -4.11 19.23 -40.76
N ALA A 227 -4.80 19.40 -39.64
CA ALA A 227 -4.32 20.19 -38.50
C ALA A 227 -3.15 19.50 -37.78
N ILE A 228 -3.08 18.17 -37.88
CA ILE A 228 -1.95 17.36 -37.41
C ILE A 228 -1.57 16.35 -38.50
N ALA A 229 -0.28 16.32 -38.86
CA ALA A 229 0.27 15.46 -39.90
C ALA A 229 1.26 14.40 -39.36
N GLY A 230 1.49 14.39 -38.04
CA GLY A 230 2.49 13.54 -37.41
C GLY A 230 3.92 13.94 -37.78
N THR A 231 4.82 12.96 -37.80
CA THR A 231 6.28 13.14 -37.92
C THR A 231 6.84 12.63 -39.26
N GLY A 232 5.97 12.29 -40.21
CA GLY A 232 6.35 11.69 -41.50
C GLY A 232 6.60 10.17 -41.47
N THR A 233 6.84 9.58 -40.29
CA THR A 233 6.94 8.12 -40.07
C THR A 233 5.74 7.53 -39.34
N GLY A 234 4.81 8.38 -38.92
CA GLY A 234 3.62 8.02 -38.15
C GLY A 234 3.05 9.25 -37.43
N LEU A 235 1.89 9.07 -36.79
CA LEU A 235 1.22 10.13 -36.03
C LEU A 235 2.00 10.49 -34.76
N ASN A 236 2.54 9.49 -34.05
CA ASN A 236 3.40 9.62 -32.86
C ASN A 236 2.87 10.64 -31.84
N LEU A 237 1.59 10.48 -31.48
CA LEU A 237 0.88 11.40 -30.58
C LEU A 237 0.97 10.91 -29.14
N SER A 238 1.33 11.78 -28.19
CA SER A 238 1.30 11.44 -26.77
C SER A 238 -0.13 11.35 -26.24
N GLU A 239 -0.36 10.52 -25.22
CA GLU A 239 -1.69 10.35 -24.63
C GLU A 239 -2.25 11.67 -24.07
N ASP A 240 -1.41 12.54 -23.52
CA ASP A 240 -1.87 13.83 -23.00
C ASP A 240 -2.34 14.78 -24.11
N LEU A 241 -1.72 14.72 -25.29
CA LEU A 241 -2.20 15.48 -26.44
C LEU A 241 -3.53 14.92 -26.98
N CYS A 242 -3.70 13.58 -26.98
CA CYS A 242 -5.00 12.94 -27.25
C CYS A 242 -6.10 13.41 -26.27
N ARG A 243 -5.77 13.51 -24.98
CA ARG A 243 -6.68 14.03 -23.94
C ARG A 243 -7.04 15.48 -24.19
N ALA A 244 -6.05 16.33 -24.48
CA ALA A 244 -6.26 17.73 -24.78
C ALA A 244 -7.21 17.91 -25.96
N PHE A 245 -7.00 17.19 -27.07
CA PHE A 245 -7.90 17.23 -28.22
C PHE A 245 -9.30 16.75 -27.90
N THR A 246 -9.43 15.72 -27.07
CA THR A 246 -10.75 15.22 -26.65
C THR A 246 -11.48 16.23 -25.78
N ILE A 247 -10.76 16.95 -24.91
CA ILE A 247 -11.33 18.04 -24.10
C ILE A 247 -11.81 19.18 -25.02
N LEU A 248 -10.98 19.59 -25.98
CA LEU A 248 -11.32 20.66 -26.92
C LEU A 248 -12.51 20.27 -27.81
N ASP A 249 -12.58 19.01 -28.26
CA ASP A 249 -13.70 18.50 -29.07
C ASP A 249 -15.01 18.53 -28.28
N LYS A 250 -14.97 18.04 -27.03
CA LYS A 250 -16.13 18.04 -26.14
C LYS A 250 -16.57 19.44 -25.73
N ALA A 251 -15.64 20.39 -25.66
CA ALA A 251 -15.93 21.80 -25.45
C ALA A 251 -16.48 22.51 -26.69
N GLY A 252 -16.56 21.82 -27.84
CA GLY A 252 -17.00 22.40 -29.12
C GLY A 252 -15.98 23.38 -29.70
N LEU A 253 -14.72 23.32 -29.25
CA LEU A 253 -13.65 24.22 -29.66
C LEU A 253 -12.83 23.69 -30.83
N LEU A 254 -12.97 22.39 -31.15
CA LEU A 254 -12.56 21.89 -32.45
C LEU A 254 -13.66 22.22 -33.44
N SER A 255 -13.41 23.18 -34.33
CA SER A 255 -14.33 23.44 -35.43
C SER A 255 -14.48 22.15 -36.23
N VAL A 256 -15.72 21.66 -36.38
CA VAL A 256 -16.11 20.60 -37.33
C VAL A 256 -16.28 21.17 -38.73
#